data_AF-A0A8U7NQU9-F1
#
_entry.id   AF-A0A8U7NQU9-F1
#
_cell.length_a   1.000
_cell.length_b   1.000
_cell.length_c   1.000
_cell.angle_alpha   90.00
_cell.angle_beta   90.00
_cell.angle_gamma   90.00
#
_symmetry.space_group_name_H-M   'P 1'
#
loop_
_entity.id
_entity.type
_entity.pdbx_description
1 polymer ?
#
loop_
_entity_poly.entity_id
_entity_poly.type
_entity_poly.pdbx_seq_one_letter_code
_entity_poly.pdbx_strand_id
1 'polypeptide(L)'
;MKHVMVASDFISSDTRKLLSSVYWDGNKHKELICNHPFVGALVLREEHWPGGHSGRRGLAGMHPLALLGCLVALSHCALASKAKRCPPPPPLKNGKMDFEEFQYQSTVTFSCDPGYNLVGSRTSQCMADGKWTGTFPQCQPVTCAPPLLPEFGVLSYRRLNPGNVSHFLDTILFECVPPLALIGNETAICMANGTWSSIPVCKVVTCPTPIGIENGFIEFAVRRTYHYNESVSFGCQPGYVMEGSKHSRCENTGNWSTKPACRAPCKIPVKKAVVLYNGEKKRVQNDLKDGILHGETVSFFCKNKEKSCAYTVDVACVDGNFTLPACFKERGFFSTLVKKDPSDMKACEDEA
;
A
#
# COMPACT_ATOMS: atom_id res chain seq x y z
N MET A 1 73.03 -43.06 -18.07
CA MET A 1 71.75 -43.75 -17.82
C MET A 1 71.38 -43.61 -16.36
N LYS A 2 70.14 -43.19 -16.09
CA LYS A 2 69.45 -43.07 -14.79
C LYS A 2 69.99 -42.00 -13.82
N HIS A 3 69.43 -40.79 -13.91
CA HIS A 3 69.45 -39.81 -12.84
C HIS A 3 68.36 -40.14 -11.81
N VAL A 4 68.76 -40.12 -10.53
CA VAL A 4 67.92 -40.21 -9.34
C VAL A 4 67.78 -38.78 -8.81
N MET A 5 66.56 -38.30 -8.56
CA MET A 5 66.35 -37.05 -7.81
C MET A 5 66.05 -37.38 -6.34
N VAL A 6 66.79 -36.74 -5.44
CA VAL A 6 66.67 -36.77 -3.98
C VAL A 6 65.94 -35.49 -3.56
N ALA A 7 64.94 -35.61 -2.68
CA ALA A 7 64.28 -34.47 -2.06
C ALA A 7 65.02 -34.05 -0.78
N SER A 8 65.25 -32.75 -0.61
CA SER A 8 65.75 -32.14 0.62
C SER A 8 64.96 -30.86 0.92
N ASP A 9 64.73 -30.61 2.21
CA ASP A 9 63.79 -29.66 2.81
C ASP A 9 64.21 -28.18 2.72
N PHE A 10 63.26 -27.22 2.76
CA PHE A 10 63.23 -26.06 3.69
C PHE A 10 62.02 -25.11 3.46
N ILE A 11 61.69 -24.37 4.54
CA ILE A 11 60.46 -23.63 4.89
C ILE A 11 60.41 -22.19 4.32
N SER A 12 59.25 -21.66 3.89
CA SER A 12 58.86 -20.24 4.11
C SER A 12 57.39 -19.90 3.75
N SER A 13 56.87 -18.89 4.46
CA SER A 13 55.52 -18.35 4.60
C SER A 13 54.97 -17.58 3.40
N ASP A 14 53.81 -17.99 2.87
CA ASP A 14 52.60 -17.16 2.73
C ASP A 14 51.49 -17.99 2.05
N THR A 15 50.25 -17.67 2.39
CA THR A 15 49.02 -18.43 2.23
C THR A 15 48.42 -18.39 0.81
N ARG A 16 47.76 -19.50 0.43
CA ARG A 16 47.07 -19.82 -0.85
C ARG A 16 47.93 -20.47 -1.94
N LYS A 17 48.05 -21.81 -1.89
CA LYS A 17 48.35 -22.62 -3.08
C LYS A 17 47.48 -23.90 -3.09
N LEU A 18 46.74 -24.07 -4.20
CA LEU A 18 45.89 -25.21 -4.53
C LEU A 18 46.77 -26.39 -4.99
N LEU A 19 46.45 -27.61 -4.55
CA LEU A 19 46.89 -28.84 -5.21
C LEU A 19 45.86 -29.20 -6.29
N SER A 20 46.26 -29.21 -7.55
CA SER A 20 45.51 -29.87 -8.63
C SER A 20 46.29 -31.10 -9.08
N SER A 21 45.61 -32.25 -9.14
CA SER A 21 46.09 -33.41 -9.89
C SER A 21 45.38 -33.41 -11.24
N VAL A 22 46.14 -33.26 -12.32
CA VAL A 22 45.63 -33.39 -13.69
C VAL A 22 45.93 -34.80 -14.15
N TYR A 23 44.88 -35.61 -14.35
CA TYR A 23 44.99 -36.89 -15.05
C TYR A 23 44.41 -36.76 -16.46
N TRP A 24 45.11 -37.32 -17.45
CA TRP A 24 44.72 -37.29 -18.84
C TRP A 24 43.92 -38.55 -19.18
N ASP A 25 42.59 -38.43 -19.16
CA ASP A 25 41.72 -39.40 -19.82
C ASP A 25 41.11 -38.76 -21.06
N GLY A 26 41.86 -38.84 -22.16
CA GLY A 26 41.32 -39.03 -23.49
C GLY A 26 40.43 -37.96 -24.14
N ASN A 27 39.90 -36.93 -23.46
CA ASN A 27 39.41 -35.68 -24.07
C ASN A 27 38.78 -34.58 -23.17
N LYS A 28 38.74 -34.63 -21.83
CA LYS A 28 38.31 -33.45 -21.01
C LYS A 28 39.00 -33.35 -19.64
N HIS A 29 39.33 -32.12 -19.22
CA HIS A 29 39.78 -31.80 -17.86
C HIS A 29 38.62 -31.94 -16.86
N LYS A 30 38.83 -32.67 -15.76
CA LYS A 30 38.02 -32.57 -14.54
C LYS A 30 38.94 -32.30 -13.36
N GLU A 31 38.62 -31.23 -12.64
CA GLU A 31 39.39 -30.75 -11.48
C GLU A 31 38.79 -31.38 -10.21
N LEU A 32 39.62 -32.06 -9.42
CA LEU A 32 39.27 -32.58 -8.10
C LEU A 32 40.05 -31.78 -7.05
N ILE A 33 39.35 -30.89 -6.35
CA ILE A 33 39.93 -30.02 -5.33
C ILE A 33 39.76 -30.69 -3.97
N CYS A 34 40.86 -31.05 -3.32
CA CYS A 34 40.88 -31.52 -1.93
C CYS A 34 41.56 -30.45 -1.06
N ASN A 35 40.79 -29.77 -0.21
CA ASN A 35 41.32 -28.82 0.77
C ASN A 35 41.51 -29.52 2.12
N HIS A 36 42.76 -29.72 2.56
CA HIS A 36 43.06 -30.14 3.93
C HIS A 36 44.29 -29.37 4.48
N PRO A 37 44.33 -28.94 5.76
CA PRO A 37 45.29 -27.93 6.24
C PRO A 37 46.71 -28.48 6.55
N PHE A 38 47.01 -29.74 6.24
CA PHE A 38 48.15 -30.46 6.85
C PHE A 38 49.10 -31.17 5.88
N VAL A 39 49.01 -30.94 4.56
CA VAL A 39 49.93 -31.56 3.61
C VAL A 39 50.61 -30.49 2.75
N GLY A 40 51.90 -30.27 3.02
CA GLY A 40 52.75 -29.37 2.24
C GLY A 40 52.82 -29.80 0.77
N ALA A 41 52.74 -28.83 -0.14
CA ALA A 41 52.78 -29.05 -1.58
C ALA A 41 54.18 -29.49 -2.05
N LEU A 42 54.24 -30.58 -2.82
CA LEU A 42 55.41 -30.94 -3.63
C LEU A 42 55.16 -30.40 -5.05
N VAL A 43 55.84 -29.33 -5.44
CA VAL A 43 55.82 -28.82 -6.83
C VAL A 43 57.07 -29.34 -7.54
N LEU A 44 56.88 -30.18 -8.56
CA LEU A 44 57.93 -30.55 -9.51
C LEU A 44 58.23 -29.34 -10.41
N ARG A 45 59.50 -28.92 -10.48
CA ARG A 45 59.95 -27.89 -11.43
C ARG A 45 60.14 -28.53 -12.82
N GLU A 46 59.63 -27.87 -13.84
CA GLU A 46 59.88 -28.18 -15.25
C GLU A 46 61.37 -28.04 -15.56
N GLU A 47 61.96 -29.09 -16.14
CA GLU A 47 63.24 -28.98 -16.87
C GLU A 47 63.03 -29.62 -18.24
N HIS A 48 63.25 -28.83 -19.27
CA HIS A 48 63.12 -29.19 -20.68
C HIS A 48 63.98 -30.40 -21.04
N TRP A 49 63.46 -31.32 -21.86
CA TRP A 49 64.29 -32.24 -22.63
C TRP A 49 63.99 -32.11 -24.13
N PRO A 50 65.01 -31.86 -24.97
CA PRO A 50 64.93 -32.08 -26.40
C PRO A 50 65.15 -33.57 -26.69
N GLY A 51 64.25 -34.17 -27.47
CA GLY A 51 64.47 -35.48 -28.09
C GLY A 51 63.55 -36.58 -27.56
N GLY A 52 62.82 -37.20 -28.49
CA GLY A 52 61.70 -38.09 -28.23
C GLY A 52 62.06 -39.43 -27.60
N HIS A 53 61.09 -40.03 -26.94
CA HIS A 53 60.55 -41.35 -27.30
C HIS A 53 59.26 -41.59 -26.50
N SER A 54 58.18 -41.86 -27.22
CA SER A 54 56.91 -42.33 -26.66
C SER A 54 57.11 -43.65 -25.95
N GLY A 55 56.74 -43.73 -24.68
CA GLY A 55 56.72 -45.00 -23.95
C GLY A 55 55.73 -44.93 -22.79
N ARG A 56 54.53 -45.49 -22.99
CA ARG A 56 53.62 -45.85 -21.90
C ARG A 56 54.38 -46.77 -20.95
N ARG A 57 54.80 -46.28 -19.79
CA ARG A 57 55.18 -47.15 -18.67
C ARG A 57 53.99 -47.25 -17.74
N GLY A 58 53.31 -48.39 -17.82
CA GLY A 58 52.39 -48.82 -16.79
C GLY A 58 53.12 -49.00 -15.45
N LEU A 59 52.35 -49.09 -14.37
CA LEU A 59 52.74 -49.17 -12.95
C LEU A 59 53.84 -50.19 -12.58
N ALA A 60 54.29 -51.04 -13.52
CA ALA A 60 55.21 -52.15 -13.31
C ALA A 60 56.71 -51.78 -13.21
N GLY A 61 57.07 -50.49 -13.11
CA GLY A 61 58.47 -50.04 -13.10
C GLY A 61 58.81 -48.96 -12.08
N MET A 62 57.93 -48.73 -11.09
CA MET A 62 58.16 -47.73 -10.04
C MET A 62 59.07 -48.30 -8.93
N HIS A 63 60.00 -47.49 -8.43
CA HIS A 63 60.84 -47.84 -7.29
C HIS A 63 59.93 -48.11 -6.07
N PRO A 64 60.21 -49.12 -5.21
CA PRO A 64 59.32 -49.50 -4.10
C PRO A 64 58.88 -48.33 -3.19
N LEU A 65 59.76 -47.35 -2.99
CA LEU A 65 59.51 -46.13 -2.22
C LEU A 65 58.55 -45.14 -2.92
N ALA A 66 58.56 -45.08 -4.26
CA ALA A 66 57.64 -44.23 -5.03
C ALA A 66 56.24 -44.85 -5.12
N LEU A 67 56.13 -46.18 -5.16
CA LEU A 67 54.86 -46.91 -5.03
C LEU A 67 54.26 -46.74 -3.63
N LEU A 68 55.09 -46.83 -2.57
CA LEU A 68 54.66 -46.49 -1.21
C LEU A 68 54.21 -45.04 -1.12
N GLY A 69 54.95 -44.08 -1.69
CA GLY A 69 54.56 -42.67 -1.73
C GLY A 69 53.22 -42.43 -2.42
N CYS A 70 52.95 -43.10 -3.55
CA CYS A 70 51.65 -43.05 -4.24
C CYS A 70 50.52 -43.71 -3.43
N LEU A 71 50.77 -44.85 -2.78
CA LEU A 71 49.78 -45.54 -1.94
C LEU A 71 49.48 -44.75 -0.66
N VAL A 72 50.48 -44.10 -0.08
CA VAL A 72 50.34 -43.18 1.06
C VAL A 72 49.60 -41.91 0.62
N ALA A 73 49.91 -41.32 -0.53
CA ALA A 73 49.15 -40.19 -1.06
C ALA A 73 47.69 -40.55 -1.40
N LEU A 74 47.44 -41.75 -1.94
CA LEU A 74 46.10 -42.29 -2.18
C LEU A 74 45.36 -42.60 -0.87
N SER A 75 46.04 -43.10 0.17
CA SER A 75 45.44 -43.30 1.48
C SER A 75 45.11 -41.98 2.16
N HIS A 76 45.99 -40.98 2.07
CA HIS A 76 45.73 -39.63 2.58
C HIS A 76 44.62 -38.90 1.78
N CYS A 77 44.51 -39.13 0.47
CA CYS A 77 43.37 -38.67 -0.35
C CYS A 77 42.07 -39.43 0.00
N ALA A 78 42.14 -40.74 0.26
CA ALA A 78 40.98 -41.53 0.70
C ALA A 78 40.52 -41.17 2.13
N LEU A 79 41.41 -40.63 2.97
CA LEU A 79 41.04 -40.03 4.26
C LEU A 79 40.49 -38.60 4.14
N ALA A 80 40.73 -37.89 3.03
CA ALA A 80 40.15 -36.57 2.78
C ALA A 80 38.64 -36.62 2.41
N SER A 81 38.06 -37.82 2.24
CA SER A 81 36.70 -37.98 1.70
C SER A 81 35.60 -38.19 2.76
N LYS A 82 35.61 -37.44 3.88
CA LYS A 82 34.42 -37.31 4.75
C LYS A 82 34.51 -36.10 5.68
N ALA A 83 34.42 -34.89 5.12
CA ALA A 83 34.01 -33.73 5.93
C ALA A 83 32.70 -34.10 6.64
N LYS A 84 32.72 -34.15 7.99
CA LYS A 84 31.51 -34.49 8.75
C LYS A 84 30.44 -33.45 8.44
N ARG A 85 29.29 -33.92 7.96
CA ARG A 85 28.15 -33.09 7.64
C ARG A 85 27.21 -33.05 8.83
N CYS A 86 26.69 -31.87 9.10
CA CYS A 86 25.60 -31.72 10.05
C CYS A 86 24.28 -32.15 9.41
N PRO A 87 23.32 -32.66 10.21
CA PRO A 87 21.99 -32.96 9.71
C PRO A 87 21.31 -31.66 9.24
N PRO A 88 20.45 -31.70 8.21
CA PRO A 88 19.64 -30.55 7.84
C PRO A 88 18.85 -30.01 9.05
N PRO A 89 18.91 -28.70 9.35
CA PRO A 89 18.11 -28.12 10.42
C PRO A 89 16.61 -28.35 10.20
N PRO A 90 15.80 -28.47 11.28
CA PRO A 90 14.35 -28.54 11.16
C PRO A 90 13.80 -27.24 10.55
N PRO A 91 12.66 -27.29 9.83
CA PRO A 91 12.04 -26.09 9.28
C PRO A 91 11.71 -25.05 10.37
N LEU A 92 12.12 -23.79 10.16
CA LEU A 92 11.77 -22.68 11.03
C LEU A 92 10.36 -22.19 10.69
N LYS A 93 9.39 -22.45 11.57
CA LYS A 93 8.01 -21.96 11.40
C LYS A 93 7.96 -20.44 11.53
N ASN A 94 7.25 -19.76 10.63
CA ASN A 94 7.12 -18.29 10.56
C ASN A 94 8.49 -17.59 10.43
N GLY A 95 9.38 -18.19 9.64
CA GLY A 95 10.71 -17.66 9.39
C GLY A 95 11.37 -18.31 8.18
N LYS A 96 12.60 -17.88 7.92
CA LYS A 96 13.43 -18.29 6.80
C LYS A 96 14.81 -18.68 7.30
N MET A 97 15.38 -19.69 6.65
CA MET A 97 16.74 -20.15 6.89
C MET A 97 17.55 -19.91 5.63
N ASP A 98 18.70 -19.27 5.78
CA ASP A 98 19.65 -19.01 4.71
C ASP A 98 20.91 -19.85 4.93
N PHE A 99 21.29 -20.63 3.93
CA PHE A 99 22.41 -21.56 3.98
C PHE A 99 22.87 -21.95 2.57
N GLU A 100 24.17 -22.23 2.43
CA GLU A 100 24.75 -22.77 1.19
C GLU A 100 24.94 -24.29 1.29
N GLU A 101 25.53 -24.77 2.39
CA GLU A 101 25.82 -26.18 2.64
C GLU A 101 25.76 -26.53 4.15
N PHE A 102 25.90 -27.81 4.48
CA PHE A 102 25.88 -28.33 5.85
C PHE A 102 27.19 -29.04 6.26
N GLN A 103 28.34 -28.60 5.72
CA GLN A 103 29.64 -29.20 6.03
C GLN A 103 30.28 -28.55 7.25
N TYR A 104 31.37 -29.14 7.77
CA TYR A 104 32.17 -28.52 8.83
C TYR A 104 32.49 -27.05 8.51
N GLN A 105 32.30 -26.17 9.49
CA GLN A 105 32.42 -24.70 9.42
C GLN A 105 31.31 -23.97 8.64
N SER A 106 30.41 -24.67 7.93
CA SER A 106 29.22 -24.03 7.32
C SER A 106 28.35 -23.37 8.38
N THR A 107 27.73 -22.24 8.03
CA THR A 107 26.84 -21.46 8.91
C THR A 107 25.46 -21.35 8.30
N VAL A 108 24.44 -21.53 9.14
CA VAL A 108 23.04 -21.30 8.79
C VAL A 108 22.58 -20.05 9.52
N THR A 109 21.95 -19.12 8.79
CA THR A 109 21.38 -17.89 9.34
C THR A 109 19.86 -17.99 9.41
N PHE A 110 19.30 -17.66 10.56
CA PHE A 110 17.87 -17.71 10.84
C PHE A 110 17.29 -16.30 10.86
N SER A 111 16.12 -16.13 10.26
CA SER A 111 15.32 -14.90 10.28
C SER A 111 13.84 -15.23 10.47
N CYS A 112 13.10 -14.37 11.13
CA CYS A 112 11.65 -14.54 11.29
C CYS A 112 10.89 -13.67 10.29
N ASP A 113 9.68 -14.11 9.95
CA ASP A 113 8.76 -13.34 9.13
C ASP A 113 8.29 -12.07 9.88
N PRO A 114 7.85 -11.00 9.19
CA PRO A 114 7.31 -9.81 9.83
C PRO A 114 6.20 -10.16 10.83
N GLY A 115 6.27 -9.57 12.02
CA GLY A 115 5.35 -9.89 13.13
C GLY A 115 5.80 -11.05 14.01
N TYR A 116 7.03 -11.56 13.81
CA TYR A 116 7.64 -12.55 14.69
C TYR A 116 9.04 -12.13 15.14
N ASN A 117 9.34 -12.35 16.42
CA ASN A 117 10.64 -12.12 17.02
C ASN A 117 11.45 -13.43 17.08
N LEU A 118 12.73 -13.34 16.72
CA LEU A 118 13.66 -14.46 16.81
C LEU A 118 14.12 -14.64 18.26
N VAL A 119 13.77 -15.78 18.86
CA VAL A 119 14.18 -16.16 20.21
C VAL A 119 15.22 -17.28 20.10
N GLY A 120 16.46 -16.98 20.51
CA GLY A 120 17.61 -17.88 20.39
C GLY A 120 18.72 -17.29 19.51
N SER A 121 19.68 -18.14 19.11
CA SER A 121 20.80 -17.70 18.28
C SER A 121 20.39 -17.44 16.83
N ARG A 122 20.80 -16.31 16.27
CA ARG A 122 20.60 -15.98 14.84
C ARG A 122 21.37 -16.89 13.90
N THR A 123 22.46 -17.47 14.37
CA THR A 123 23.35 -18.30 13.55
C THR A 123 23.67 -19.60 14.26
N SER A 124 23.84 -20.67 13.49
CA SER A 124 24.40 -21.91 13.98
C SER A 124 25.48 -22.40 13.03
N GLN A 125 26.61 -22.85 13.59
CA GLN A 125 27.77 -23.33 12.84
C GLN A 125 27.89 -24.85 12.97
N CYS A 126 28.28 -25.52 11.89
CA CYS A 126 28.53 -26.95 11.91
C CYS A 126 29.94 -27.26 12.46
N MET A 127 30.00 -28.01 13.55
CA MET A 127 31.22 -28.32 14.29
C MET A 127 31.92 -29.59 13.77
N ALA A 128 33.18 -29.78 14.17
CA ALA A 128 34.01 -30.89 13.72
C ALA A 128 33.48 -32.29 14.13
N ASP A 129 32.56 -32.33 15.10
CA ASP A 129 31.86 -33.55 15.53
C ASP A 129 30.62 -33.86 14.68
N GLY A 130 30.26 -33.00 13.71
CA GLY A 130 29.08 -33.14 12.86
C GLY A 130 27.79 -32.64 13.54
N LYS A 131 27.89 -31.79 14.56
CA LYS A 131 26.74 -31.18 15.24
C LYS A 131 26.71 -29.67 15.05
N TRP A 132 25.51 -29.13 15.06
CA TRP A 132 25.27 -27.69 15.06
C TRP A 132 25.59 -27.07 16.43
N THR A 133 26.12 -25.85 16.44
CA THR A 133 26.32 -25.09 17.68
C THR A 133 24.99 -24.63 18.28
N GLY A 134 24.82 -24.87 19.58
CA GLY A 134 23.66 -24.39 20.34
C GLY A 134 22.35 -25.05 19.92
N THR A 135 21.23 -24.44 20.31
CA THR A 135 19.89 -24.84 19.93
C THR A 135 19.36 -23.96 18.80
N PHE A 136 18.52 -24.53 17.94
CA PHE A 136 17.87 -23.75 16.89
C PHE A 136 16.87 -22.75 17.48
N PRO A 137 16.78 -21.54 16.92
CA PRO A 137 15.89 -20.51 17.43
C PRO A 137 14.42 -20.82 17.11
N GLN A 138 13.52 -20.07 17.74
CA GLN A 138 12.10 -20.08 17.47
C GLN A 138 11.59 -18.68 17.12
N CYS A 139 10.59 -18.60 16.24
CA CYS A 139 9.91 -17.36 15.91
C CYS A 139 8.65 -17.22 16.78
N GLN A 140 8.66 -16.28 17.71
CA GLN A 140 7.53 -15.99 18.60
C GLN A 140 6.72 -14.79 18.09
N PRO A 141 5.38 -14.80 18.17
CA PRO A 141 4.57 -13.67 17.72
C PRO A 141 4.95 -12.38 18.44
N VAL A 142 5.06 -11.28 17.68
CA VAL A 142 5.19 -9.93 18.24
C VAL A 142 3.88 -9.57 18.94
N THR A 143 4.02 -9.00 20.13
CA THR A 143 2.90 -8.44 20.89
C THR A 143 3.22 -7.01 21.29
N CYS A 144 2.19 -6.16 21.29
CA CYS A 144 2.28 -4.80 21.80
C CYS A 144 1.69 -4.73 23.21
N ALA A 145 2.42 -4.09 24.11
CA ALA A 145 1.88 -3.70 25.42
C ALA A 145 0.76 -2.67 25.25
N PRO A 146 -0.20 -2.55 26.19
CA PRO A 146 -1.16 -1.45 26.21
C PRO A 146 -0.45 -0.09 26.03
N PRO A 147 -0.97 0.82 25.19
CA PRO A 147 -0.38 2.14 25.01
C PRO A 147 -0.38 2.90 26.35
N LEU A 148 0.68 3.66 26.59
CA LEU A 148 0.75 4.57 27.73
C LEU A 148 -0.14 5.78 27.44
N LEU A 149 -1.15 6.00 28.29
CA LEU A 149 -2.10 7.10 28.14
C LEU A 149 -1.74 8.27 29.06
N PRO A 150 -2.10 9.51 28.69
CA PRO A 150 -1.98 10.67 29.56
C PRO A 150 -2.73 10.50 30.89
N GLU A 151 -2.25 11.17 31.94
CA GLU A 151 -2.93 11.24 33.23
C GLU A 151 -4.35 11.84 33.07
N PHE A 152 -5.23 11.55 34.04
CA PHE A 152 -6.62 12.05 34.11
C PHE A 152 -7.64 11.47 33.12
N GLY A 153 -7.29 10.44 32.35
CA GLY A 153 -8.27 9.70 31.52
C GLY A 153 -8.87 10.51 30.37
N VAL A 154 -8.15 11.56 29.93
CA VAL A 154 -8.58 12.50 28.89
C VAL A 154 -8.63 11.83 27.51
N LEU A 155 -7.79 10.82 27.31
CA LEU A 155 -7.67 10.00 26.11
C LEU A 155 -7.94 8.54 26.51
N SER A 156 -8.88 7.90 25.85
CA SER A 156 -9.17 6.47 26.00
C SER A 156 -8.93 5.74 24.68
N TYR A 157 -8.90 4.41 24.71
CA TYR A 157 -8.88 3.60 23.50
C TYR A 157 -9.73 2.35 23.65
N ARG A 158 -10.18 1.82 22.52
CA ARG A 158 -10.80 0.51 22.40
C ARG A 158 -10.09 -0.32 21.35
N ARG A 159 -10.09 -1.64 21.55
CA ARG A 159 -9.56 -2.58 20.55
C ARG A 159 -10.62 -2.88 19.52
N LEU A 160 -10.22 -2.98 18.26
CA LEU A 160 -11.12 -3.38 17.19
C LEU A 160 -11.28 -4.91 17.14
N ASN A 161 -10.24 -5.64 17.55
CA ASN A 161 -10.24 -7.09 17.65
C ASN A 161 -10.45 -7.56 19.10
N PRO A 162 -11.29 -8.58 19.35
CA PRO A 162 -11.50 -9.14 20.68
C PRO A 162 -10.25 -9.87 21.19
N GLY A 163 -9.95 -9.73 22.48
CA GLY A 163 -8.81 -10.37 23.13
C GLY A 163 -8.22 -9.53 24.26
N ASN A 164 -7.20 -10.05 24.96
CA ASN A 164 -6.43 -9.35 26.00
C ASN A 164 -4.99 -8.97 25.55
N VAL A 165 -4.53 -9.52 24.42
CA VAL A 165 -3.21 -9.29 23.81
C VAL A 165 -3.38 -8.66 22.43
N SER A 166 -2.52 -7.69 22.10
CA SER A 166 -2.46 -7.09 20.77
C SER A 166 -1.27 -7.64 20.00
N HIS A 167 -1.52 -8.25 18.85
CA HIS A 167 -0.53 -8.82 17.94
C HIS A 167 -0.16 -7.85 16.81
N PHE A 168 0.88 -8.18 16.06
CA PHE A 168 1.28 -7.40 14.88
C PHE A 168 0.09 -7.12 13.95
N LEU A 169 -0.03 -5.86 13.51
CA LEU A 169 -1.12 -5.30 12.71
C LEU A 169 -2.48 -5.14 13.42
N ASP A 170 -2.61 -5.54 14.69
CA ASP A 170 -3.80 -5.17 15.46
C ASP A 170 -3.94 -3.66 15.55
N THR A 171 -5.18 -3.21 15.48
CA THR A 171 -5.53 -1.79 15.48
C THR A 171 -6.38 -1.44 16.69
N ILE A 172 -6.06 -0.31 17.31
CA ILE A 172 -6.85 0.33 18.37
C ILE A 172 -7.38 1.66 17.88
N LEU A 173 -8.55 2.04 18.39
CA LEU A 173 -9.19 3.33 18.14
C LEU A 173 -9.15 4.17 19.41
N PHE A 174 -8.69 5.40 19.28
CA PHE A 174 -8.62 6.39 20.35
C PHE A 174 -9.84 7.29 20.36
N GLU A 175 -10.26 7.70 21.56
CA GLU A 175 -11.39 8.59 21.79
C GLU A 175 -11.01 9.63 22.86
N CYS A 176 -11.32 10.91 22.61
CA CYS A 176 -11.11 11.99 23.57
C CYS A 176 -12.37 12.23 24.39
N VAL A 177 -12.20 12.62 25.66
CA VAL A 177 -13.32 13.09 26.48
C VAL A 177 -13.85 14.41 25.90
N PRO A 178 -15.16 14.56 25.65
CA PRO A 178 -15.75 15.82 25.22
C PRO A 178 -15.47 16.97 26.21
N PRO A 179 -15.23 18.21 25.75
CA PRO A 179 -15.29 18.73 24.37
C PRO A 179 -13.91 18.76 23.67
N LEU A 180 -12.97 17.90 24.05
CA LEU A 180 -11.62 17.94 23.49
C LEU A 180 -11.57 17.32 22.10
N ALA A 181 -10.76 17.93 21.24
CA ALA A 181 -10.49 17.43 19.90
C ALA A 181 -9.31 16.47 19.90
N LEU A 182 -9.42 15.38 19.14
CA LEU A 182 -8.33 14.45 18.86
C LEU A 182 -7.44 15.03 17.76
N ILE A 183 -6.16 15.23 18.09
CA ILE A 183 -5.13 15.74 17.18
C ILE A 183 -4.14 14.63 16.86
N GLY A 184 -4.08 14.24 15.58
CA GLY A 184 -3.28 13.11 15.10
C GLY A 184 -4.15 12.06 14.41
N ASN A 185 -3.66 10.82 14.33
CA ASN A 185 -4.46 9.71 13.82
C ASN A 185 -5.34 9.14 14.95
N GLU A 186 -6.62 8.91 14.65
CA GLU A 186 -7.56 8.27 15.58
C GLU A 186 -7.24 6.79 15.81
N THR A 187 -6.47 6.17 14.91
CA THR A 187 -6.04 4.77 15.05
C THR A 187 -4.54 4.64 15.26
N ALA A 188 -4.15 3.63 16.04
CA ALA A 188 -2.78 3.14 16.06
C ALA A 188 -2.72 1.65 15.75
N ILE A 189 -1.64 1.26 15.09
CA ILE A 189 -1.39 -0.10 14.62
C ILE A 189 -0.19 -0.66 15.39
N CYS A 190 -0.29 -1.91 15.85
CA CYS A 190 0.82 -2.62 16.48
C CYS A 190 1.88 -2.99 15.42
N MET A 191 3.08 -2.43 15.56
CA MET A 191 4.17 -2.59 14.59
C MET A 191 5.03 -3.83 14.89
N ALA A 192 5.85 -4.24 13.92
CA ALA A 192 6.70 -5.43 14.04
C ALA A 192 7.78 -5.31 15.15
N ASN A 193 8.07 -4.11 15.63
CA ASN A 193 8.98 -3.87 16.76
C ASN A 193 8.29 -3.97 18.13
N GLY A 194 7.00 -4.31 18.19
CA GLY A 194 6.23 -4.41 19.44
C GLY A 194 5.77 -3.06 20.01
N THR A 195 5.81 -1.99 19.21
CA THR A 195 5.32 -0.65 19.60
C THR A 195 4.14 -0.20 18.75
N TRP A 196 3.30 0.69 19.29
CA TRP A 196 2.21 1.32 18.56
C TRP A 196 2.73 2.41 17.62
N SER A 197 2.09 2.57 16.46
CA SER A 197 2.50 3.54 15.43
C SER A 197 2.57 5.00 15.93
N SER A 198 1.44 5.65 16.16
CA SER A 198 1.38 7.04 16.63
C SER A 198 0.21 7.22 17.58
N ILE A 199 0.47 7.78 18.75
CA ILE A 199 -0.55 8.04 19.77
C ILE A 199 -1.02 9.50 19.62
N PRO A 200 -2.33 9.76 19.45
CA PRO A 200 -2.84 11.12 19.29
C PRO A 200 -2.88 11.88 20.61
N VAL A 201 -3.14 13.19 20.53
CA VAL A 201 -3.24 14.08 21.68
C VAL A 201 -4.61 14.75 21.72
N CYS A 202 -5.24 14.80 22.89
CA CYS A 202 -6.49 15.55 23.10
C CYS A 202 -6.17 17.01 23.44
N LYS A 203 -6.74 17.97 22.71
CA LYS A 203 -6.56 19.41 22.95
C LYS A 203 -7.88 20.15 22.91
N VAL A 204 -7.96 21.27 23.63
CA VAL A 204 -9.07 22.21 23.47
C VAL A 204 -8.94 22.87 22.11
N VAL A 205 -9.98 22.77 21.28
CA VAL A 205 -10.07 23.44 19.99
C VAL A 205 -11.27 24.36 20.00
N THR A 206 -11.08 25.56 19.48
CA THR A 206 -12.10 26.59 19.35
C THR A 206 -12.20 27.08 17.92
N CYS A 207 -13.41 27.31 17.44
CA CYS A 207 -13.67 27.86 16.12
C CYS A 207 -13.99 29.36 16.17
N PRO A 208 -13.68 30.12 15.11
CA PRO A 208 -14.05 31.53 15.02
C PRO A 208 -15.57 31.69 15.04
N THR A 209 -16.05 32.89 15.38
CA THR A 209 -17.47 33.20 15.28
C THR A 209 -17.96 32.94 13.84
N PRO A 210 -19.04 32.15 13.64
CA PRO A 210 -19.48 31.77 12.31
C PRO A 210 -19.99 32.99 11.55
N ILE A 211 -19.47 33.16 10.33
CA ILE A 211 -19.93 34.19 9.40
C ILE A 211 -21.17 33.66 8.69
N GLY A 212 -22.19 34.51 8.56
CA GLY A 212 -23.42 34.23 7.82
C GLY A 212 -23.17 33.85 6.36
N ILE A 213 -24.23 33.39 5.70
CA ILE A 213 -24.22 33.01 4.28
C ILE A 213 -25.04 34.01 3.48
N GLU A 214 -24.70 34.17 2.20
CA GLU A 214 -25.44 35.04 1.30
C GLU A 214 -26.89 34.55 1.15
N ASN A 215 -27.85 35.48 1.16
CA ASN A 215 -29.29 35.20 1.10
C ASN A 215 -29.80 34.23 2.19
N GLY A 216 -29.08 34.13 3.29
CA GLY A 216 -29.44 33.30 4.44
C GLY A 216 -29.10 33.96 5.77
N PHE A 217 -29.27 33.20 6.84
CA PHE A 217 -29.08 33.64 8.22
C PHE A 217 -28.66 32.47 9.11
N ILE A 218 -28.19 32.79 10.32
CA ILE A 218 -27.88 31.79 11.36
C ILE A 218 -29.11 31.69 12.26
N GLU A 219 -29.65 30.48 12.47
CA GLU A 219 -30.94 30.27 13.16
C GLU A 219 -30.88 30.55 14.68
N PHE A 220 -29.71 30.42 15.32
CA PHE A 220 -29.54 30.52 16.77
C PHE A 220 -28.60 31.66 17.19
N ALA A 221 -28.70 32.04 18.48
CA ALA A 221 -27.86 33.08 19.06
C ALA A 221 -26.37 32.75 18.93
N VAL A 222 -25.62 33.73 18.42
CA VAL A 222 -24.17 33.65 18.26
C VAL A 222 -23.51 33.62 19.64
N ARG A 223 -22.75 32.55 19.92
CA ARG A 223 -21.93 32.42 21.13
C ARG A 223 -20.61 33.18 20.96
N ARG A 224 -20.00 33.56 22.09
CA ARG A 224 -18.65 34.19 22.09
C ARG A 224 -17.56 33.23 21.62
N THR A 225 -17.69 31.95 21.97
CA THR A 225 -16.72 30.90 21.64
C THR A 225 -17.47 29.63 21.29
N TYR A 226 -16.99 28.92 20.27
CA TYR A 226 -17.49 27.61 19.87
C TYR A 226 -16.39 26.57 20.07
N HIS A 227 -16.72 25.45 20.70
CA HIS A 227 -15.79 24.36 20.94
C HIS A 227 -15.94 23.24 19.89
N TYR A 228 -14.94 22.37 19.80
CA TYR A 228 -14.98 21.19 18.95
C TYR A 228 -16.30 20.41 19.08
N ASN A 229 -16.81 19.95 17.93
CA ASN A 229 -18.05 19.20 17.77
C ASN A 229 -19.35 19.99 18.08
N GLU A 230 -19.27 21.25 18.50
CA GLU A 230 -20.43 22.15 18.50
C GLU A 230 -20.81 22.53 17.06
N SER A 231 -22.09 22.79 16.83
CA SER A 231 -22.61 23.12 15.50
C SER A 231 -23.50 24.35 15.51
N VAL A 232 -23.55 25.01 14.35
CA VAL A 232 -24.51 26.06 14.06
C VAL A 232 -25.40 25.65 12.89
N SER A 233 -26.65 26.09 12.96
CA SER A 233 -27.65 25.84 11.93
C SER A 233 -27.87 27.11 11.11
N PHE A 234 -27.88 26.95 9.80
CA PHE A 234 -28.22 28.02 8.87
C PHE A 234 -29.68 27.89 8.41
N GLY A 235 -30.23 29.02 7.97
CA GLY A 235 -31.50 29.11 7.28
C GLY A 235 -31.35 29.98 6.03
N CYS A 236 -32.24 29.80 5.05
CA CYS A 236 -32.31 30.63 3.86
C CYS A 236 -33.47 31.63 3.98
N GLN A 237 -33.33 32.79 3.35
CA GLN A 237 -34.40 33.77 3.26
C GLN A 237 -35.63 33.18 2.52
N PRO A 238 -36.84 33.73 2.73
CA PRO A 238 -38.03 33.25 2.04
C PRO A 238 -37.86 33.21 0.52
N GLY A 239 -38.24 32.08 -0.10
CA GLY A 239 -38.11 31.85 -1.55
C GLY A 239 -36.77 31.27 -2.00
N TYR A 240 -35.73 31.30 -1.16
CA TYR A 240 -34.45 30.64 -1.47
C TYR A 240 -34.45 29.17 -1.03
N VAL A 241 -33.77 28.34 -1.79
CA VAL A 241 -33.62 26.89 -1.51
C VAL A 241 -32.23 26.60 -1.00
N MET A 242 -32.13 25.84 0.09
CA MET A 242 -30.86 25.45 0.68
C MET A 242 -30.23 24.30 -0.10
N GLU A 243 -28.97 24.47 -0.47
CA GLU A 243 -28.13 23.43 -1.06
C GLU A 243 -26.95 23.13 -0.12
N GLY A 244 -26.79 21.86 0.26
CA GLY A 244 -25.74 21.40 1.18
C GLY A 244 -26.21 21.17 2.61
N SER A 245 -25.26 21.03 3.54
CA SER A 245 -25.58 20.74 4.95
C SER A 245 -26.14 21.96 5.67
N LYS A 246 -27.34 21.81 6.26
CA LYS A 246 -27.94 22.80 7.17
C LYS A 246 -27.05 23.14 8.37
N HIS A 247 -26.25 22.18 8.82
CA HIS A 247 -25.41 22.30 10.01
C HIS A 247 -23.94 22.40 9.60
N SER A 248 -23.25 23.39 10.16
CA SER A 248 -21.79 23.45 10.12
C SER A 248 -21.25 23.19 11.53
N ARG A 249 -20.24 22.32 11.63
CA ARG A 249 -19.67 21.82 12.88
C ARG A 249 -18.26 22.33 13.05
N CYS A 250 -17.87 22.66 14.28
CA CYS A 250 -16.50 23.01 14.61
C CYS A 250 -15.61 21.75 14.57
N GLU A 251 -14.68 21.71 13.63
CA GLU A 251 -13.80 20.57 13.40
C GLU A 251 -12.56 20.61 14.30
N ASN A 252 -11.83 19.49 14.37
CA ASN A 252 -10.59 19.38 15.16
C ASN A 252 -9.46 20.28 14.63
N THR A 253 -9.60 20.82 13.41
CA THR A 253 -8.69 21.80 12.80
C THR A 253 -8.88 23.22 13.33
N GLY A 254 -9.96 23.48 14.09
CA GLY A 254 -10.34 24.82 14.50
C GLY A 254 -11.12 25.59 13.43
N ASN A 255 -11.49 24.93 12.34
CA ASN A 255 -12.34 25.49 11.29
C ASN A 255 -13.75 24.91 11.34
N TRP A 256 -14.69 25.66 10.76
CA TRP A 256 -16.04 25.17 10.51
C TRP A 256 -16.02 24.20 9.33
N SER A 257 -16.83 23.14 9.42
CA SER A 257 -17.13 22.27 8.30
C SER A 257 -17.86 23.04 7.18
N THR A 258 -18.29 22.35 6.12
CA THR A 258 -18.99 22.97 4.98
C THR A 258 -20.16 23.86 5.39
N LYS A 259 -20.32 24.99 4.69
CA LYS A 259 -21.51 25.87 4.79
C LYS A 259 -22.47 25.60 3.63
N PRO A 260 -23.79 25.73 3.83
CA PRO A 260 -24.73 25.62 2.73
C PRO A 260 -24.76 26.87 1.86
N ALA A 261 -25.27 26.73 0.63
CA ALA A 261 -25.59 27.84 -0.26
C ALA A 261 -27.11 28.04 -0.33
N CYS A 262 -27.57 29.28 -0.34
CA CYS A 262 -28.98 29.62 -0.57
C CYS A 262 -29.17 30.04 -2.02
N ARG A 263 -29.83 29.18 -2.79
CA ARG A 263 -30.02 29.35 -4.24
C ARG A 263 -31.28 30.14 -4.53
N ALA A 264 -31.15 31.10 -5.44
CA ALA A 264 -32.23 32.04 -5.74
C ALA A 264 -33.38 31.35 -6.51
N PRO A 265 -34.63 31.72 -6.23
CA PRO A 265 -35.76 31.33 -7.06
C PRO A 265 -35.69 32.06 -8.40
N CYS A 266 -36.18 31.41 -9.45
CA CYS A 266 -36.17 31.96 -10.80
C CYS A 266 -37.50 32.62 -11.14
N LYS A 267 -37.42 33.73 -11.87
CA LYS A 267 -38.56 34.28 -12.60
C LYS A 267 -38.42 33.87 -14.06
N ILE A 268 -39.50 33.34 -14.64
CA ILE A 268 -39.48 33.01 -16.06
C ILE A 268 -39.37 34.32 -16.86
N PRO A 269 -38.36 34.49 -17.73
CA PRO A 269 -38.07 35.76 -18.39
C PRO A 269 -38.97 36.00 -19.62
N VAL A 270 -40.29 35.80 -19.45
CA VAL A 270 -41.32 36.02 -20.48
C VAL A 270 -42.54 36.71 -19.86
N LYS A 271 -43.17 37.62 -20.60
CA LYS A 271 -44.35 38.37 -20.13
C LYS A 271 -45.62 37.54 -20.20
N LYS A 272 -45.78 36.71 -21.25
CA LYS A 272 -46.96 35.86 -21.45
C LYS A 272 -46.57 34.53 -22.09
N ALA A 273 -46.85 33.44 -21.40
CA ALA A 273 -46.67 32.09 -21.91
C ALA A 273 -47.57 31.10 -21.16
N VAL A 274 -47.90 29.99 -21.82
CA VAL A 274 -48.47 28.80 -21.18
C VAL A 274 -47.35 27.75 -21.13
N VAL A 275 -47.13 27.19 -19.95
CA VAL A 275 -46.08 26.19 -19.68
C VAL A 275 -46.68 25.02 -18.91
N LEU A 276 -45.99 23.88 -18.86
CA LEU A 276 -46.31 22.82 -17.91
C LEU A 276 -45.47 22.99 -16.65
N TYR A 277 -46.13 22.96 -15.50
CA TYR A 277 -45.49 22.96 -14.20
C TYR A 277 -46.22 21.96 -13.30
N ASN A 278 -45.49 20.99 -12.73
CA ASN A 278 -46.05 19.85 -12.02
C ASN A 278 -47.14 19.08 -12.81
N GLY A 279 -46.94 18.93 -14.13
CA GLY A 279 -47.87 18.24 -15.04
C GLY A 279 -49.11 19.05 -15.44
N GLU A 280 -49.31 20.25 -14.89
CA GLU A 280 -50.47 21.08 -15.19
C GLU A 280 -50.10 22.28 -16.08
N LYS A 281 -51.01 22.67 -16.99
CA LYS A 281 -50.86 23.90 -17.77
C LYS A 281 -51.03 25.12 -16.87
N LYS A 282 -49.98 25.92 -16.74
CA LYS A 282 -49.98 27.19 -15.98
C LYS A 282 -49.68 28.35 -16.91
N ARG A 283 -50.31 29.49 -16.66
CA ARG A 283 -50.02 30.77 -17.32
C ARG A 283 -48.98 31.53 -16.51
N VAL A 284 -47.82 31.80 -17.11
CA VAL A 284 -46.69 32.47 -16.44
C VAL A 284 -47.11 33.79 -15.77
N GLN A 285 -47.89 34.61 -16.46
CA GLN A 285 -48.33 35.93 -15.99
C GLN A 285 -49.23 35.91 -14.75
N ASN A 286 -49.94 34.81 -14.48
CA ASN A 286 -51.00 34.76 -13.47
C ASN A 286 -50.72 33.72 -12.39
N ASP A 287 -50.35 32.52 -12.80
CA ASP A 287 -50.34 31.33 -11.95
C ASP A 287 -48.94 31.06 -11.36
N LEU A 288 -47.88 31.71 -11.88
CA LEU A 288 -46.48 31.53 -11.49
C LEU A 288 -45.82 32.85 -11.05
N LYS A 289 -46.58 33.74 -10.40
CA LYS A 289 -46.10 35.08 -9.98
C LYS A 289 -45.02 35.01 -8.90
N ASP A 290 -45.09 34.01 -8.05
CA ASP A 290 -44.17 33.80 -6.92
C ASP A 290 -42.82 33.22 -7.37
N GLY A 291 -42.69 32.88 -8.66
CA GLY A 291 -41.49 32.32 -9.26
C GLY A 291 -41.47 30.79 -9.22
N ILE A 292 -40.33 30.23 -9.60
CA ILE A 292 -40.03 28.81 -9.61
C ILE A 292 -38.85 28.59 -8.65
N LEU A 293 -38.95 27.65 -7.74
CA LEU A 293 -37.87 27.40 -6.77
C LEU A 293 -36.67 26.79 -7.48
N HIS A 294 -35.48 27.00 -6.92
CA HIS A 294 -34.27 26.38 -7.45
C HIS A 294 -34.38 24.84 -7.44
N GLY A 295 -33.97 24.22 -8.55
CA GLY A 295 -34.05 22.77 -8.76
C GLY A 295 -35.37 22.30 -9.37
N GLU A 296 -36.43 23.14 -9.35
CA GLU A 296 -37.70 22.82 -10.01
C GLU A 296 -37.60 23.00 -11.53
N THR A 297 -38.42 22.26 -12.26
CA THR A 297 -38.43 22.22 -13.73
C THR A 297 -39.76 22.72 -14.29
N VAL A 298 -39.69 23.46 -15.40
CA VAL A 298 -40.86 23.92 -16.18
C VAL A 298 -40.69 23.46 -17.61
N SER A 299 -41.76 22.91 -18.20
CA SER A 299 -41.75 22.46 -19.60
C SER A 299 -42.36 23.51 -20.52
N PHE A 300 -41.60 23.92 -21.53
CA PHE A 300 -42.02 24.89 -22.54
C PHE A 300 -42.55 24.18 -23.78
N PHE A 301 -43.66 24.67 -24.32
CA PHE A 301 -44.20 24.13 -25.57
C PHE A 301 -43.43 24.65 -26.78
N CYS A 302 -42.95 23.72 -27.59
CA CYS A 302 -42.27 23.96 -28.85
C CYS A 302 -43.06 23.34 -30.01
N LYS A 303 -43.02 24.00 -31.16
CA LYS A 303 -43.76 23.58 -32.35
C LYS A 303 -42.87 22.77 -33.28
N ASN A 304 -43.31 21.57 -33.64
CA ASN A 304 -42.79 20.85 -34.79
C ASN A 304 -43.57 21.31 -36.03
N LYS A 305 -42.88 21.98 -36.96
CA LYS A 305 -43.51 22.52 -38.18
C LYS A 305 -43.83 21.43 -39.21
N GLU A 306 -43.03 20.37 -39.27
CA GLU A 306 -43.17 19.29 -40.25
C GLU A 306 -44.40 18.44 -39.94
N LYS A 307 -44.52 18.02 -38.69
CA LYS A 307 -45.64 17.17 -38.21
C LYS A 307 -46.86 17.98 -37.74
N SER A 308 -46.82 19.32 -37.80
CA SER A 308 -47.87 20.22 -37.33
C SER A 308 -48.41 19.88 -35.92
N CYS A 309 -47.50 19.51 -35.01
CA CYS A 309 -47.76 19.12 -33.63
C CYS A 309 -46.88 19.93 -32.64
N ALA A 310 -47.08 19.74 -31.34
CA ALA A 310 -46.24 20.34 -30.30
C ALA A 310 -45.62 19.27 -29.38
N TYR A 311 -44.42 19.58 -28.90
CA TYR A 311 -43.69 18.81 -27.90
C TYR A 311 -43.21 19.76 -26.79
N THR A 312 -42.74 19.22 -25.68
CA THR A 312 -42.27 20.01 -24.55
C THR A 312 -40.78 19.85 -24.32
N VAL A 313 -40.14 20.93 -23.89
CA VAL A 313 -38.73 20.92 -23.47
C VAL A 313 -38.65 21.40 -22.04
N ASP A 314 -38.08 20.56 -21.18
CA ASP A 314 -37.91 20.85 -19.76
C ASP A 314 -36.71 21.76 -19.54
N VAL A 315 -36.90 22.74 -18.66
CA VAL A 315 -35.85 23.65 -18.22
C VAL A 315 -35.89 23.74 -16.70
N ALA A 316 -34.73 23.62 -16.07
CA ALA A 316 -34.59 23.75 -14.63
C ALA A 316 -34.29 25.19 -14.23
N CYS A 317 -34.80 25.60 -13.06
CA CYS A 317 -34.36 26.82 -12.39
C CYS A 317 -32.99 26.59 -11.73
N VAL A 318 -31.97 27.35 -12.17
CA VAL A 318 -30.60 27.26 -11.65
C VAL A 318 -30.18 28.61 -11.09
N ASP A 319 -30.21 28.73 -9.76
CA ASP A 319 -29.75 29.90 -9.00
C ASP A 319 -30.22 31.25 -9.57
N GLY A 320 -31.54 31.43 -9.62
CA GLY A 320 -32.17 32.64 -10.16
C GLY A 320 -32.18 32.75 -11.68
N ASN A 321 -31.46 31.87 -12.38
CA ASN A 321 -31.39 31.86 -13.83
C ASN A 321 -32.29 30.80 -14.46
N PHE A 322 -32.98 31.19 -15.53
CA PHE A 322 -33.91 30.34 -16.28
C PHE A 322 -33.62 30.48 -17.77
N THR A 323 -32.99 29.47 -18.37
CA THR A 323 -32.57 29.51 -19.77
C THR A 323 -33.66 29.01 -20.70
N LEU A 324 -34.29 29.91 -21.45
CA LEU A 324 -35.37 29.54 -22.37
C LEU A 324 -34.87 28.60 -23.48
N PRO A 325 -35.65 27.57 -23.88
CA PRO A 325 -35.28 26.71 -25.00
C PRO A 325 -35.22 27.51 -26.30
N ALA A 326 -34.24 27.22 -27.16
CA ALA A 326 -34.10 27.90 -28.46
C ALA A 326 -35.35 27.74 -29.37
N CYS A 327 -36.13 26.68 -29.18
CA CYS A 327 -37.36 26.43 -29.93
C CYS A 327 -38.55 27.29 -29.46
N PHE A 328 -38.49 27.83 -28.24
CA PHE A 328 -39.55 28.64 -27.67
C PHE A 328 -39.59 30.02 -28.33
N LYS A 329 -40.81 30.51 -28.62
CA LYS A 329 -41.03 31.83 -29.21
C LYS A 329 -42.11 32.56 -28.43
N GLU A 330 -41.73 33.65 -27.78
CA GLU A 330 -42.69 34.49 -27.06
C GLU A 330 -43.68 35.15 -28.03
N ARG A 331 -44.95 35.22 -27.62
CA ARG A 331 -46.02 35.82 -28.41
C ARG A 331 -45.91 37.35 -28.33
N GLY A 332 -45.35 37.98 -29.37
CA GLY A 332 -45.21 39.43 -29.45
C GLY A 332 -46.54 40.18 -29.53
N PHE A 333 -46.54 41.44 -29.07
CA PHE A 333 -47.71 42.34 -28.97
C PHE A 333 -48.45 42.59 -30.31
N PHE A 334 -47.79 42.32 -31.45
CA PHE A 334 -48.31 42.52 -32.80
C PHE A 334 -48.52 41.22 -33.60
N SER A 335 -48.55 40.05 -32.95
CA SER A 335 -48.76 38.78 -33.66
C SER A 335 -50.19 38.69 -34.21
N THR A 336 -50.33 38.90 -35.51
CA THR A 336 -51.52 38.64 -36.33
C THR A 336 -52.21 37.31 -35.98
N LEU A 337 -53.54 37.37 -35.91
CA LEU A 337 -54.56 36.38 -35.50
C LEU A 337 -54.53 34.96 -36.13
N VAL A 338 -53.46 34.50 -36.78
CA VAL A 338 -53.51 33.29 -37.64
C VAL A 338 -52.60 32.13 -37.19
N LYS A 339 -51.67 32.33 -36.25
CA LYS A 339 -50.78 31.23 -35.79
C LYS A 339 -51.27 30.65 -34.47
N LYS A 340 -51.66 29.36 -34.49
CA LYS A 340 -52.04 28.57 -33.31
C LYS A 340 -50.84 28.45 -32.36
N ASP A 341 -51.07 28.73 -31.07
CA ASP A 341 -50.06 28.64 -30.02
C ASP A 341 -49.61 27.18 -29.85
N PRO A 342 -48.32 26.87 -29.70
CA PRO A 342 -47.85 25.51 -29.45
C PRO A 342 -48.57 24.84 -28.26
N SER A 343 -48.98 25.60 -27.25
CA SER A 343 -49.75 25.06 -26.11
C SER A 343 -51.15 24.52 -26.47
N ASP A 344 -51.70 24.94 -27.62
CA ASP A 344 -53.04 24.59 -28.10
C ASP A 344 -53.00 23.58 -29.27
N MET A 345 -51.79 23.13 -29.64
CA MET A 345 -51.58 22.10 -30.66
C MET A 345 -51.71 20.70 -30.04
N LYS A 346 -52.01 19.71 -30.90
CA LYS A 346 -51.98 18.30 -30.52
C LYS A 346 -50.54 17.88 -30.24
N ALA A 347 -50.35 16.97 -29.28
CA ALA A 347 -49.04 16.41 -28.98
C ALA A 347 -48.46 15.71 -30.23
N CYS A 348 -47.13 15.78 -30.39
CA CYS A 348 -46.46 14.93 -31.36
C CYS A 348 -46.54 13.48 -30.86
N GLU A 349 -47.03 12.57 -31.70
CA GLU A 349 -46.91 11.15 -31.43
C GLU A 349 -45.43 10.77 -31.63
N ASP A 350 -44.83 10.13 -30.63
CA ASP A 350 -43.53 9.50 -30.76
C ASP A 350 -43.68 8.38 -31.80
N GLU A 351 -42.98 8.48 -32.92
CA GLU A 351 -42.87 7.34 -33.84
C GLU A 351 -42.05 6.28 -33.12
N ALA A 352 -42.73 5.19 -32.75
CA ALA A 352 -42.17 4.00 -32.12
C ALA A 352 -41.07 3.35 -32.97
#